data_AF-A0A1G8W8F9-F1
#
_entry.id   AF-A0A1G8W8F9-F1
#
_cell.length_a   1.000
_cell.length_b   1.000
_cell.length_c   1.000
_cell.angle_alpha   90.00
_cell.angle_beta   90.00
_cell.angle_gamma   90.00
#
_symmetry.space_group_name_H-M   'P 1'
#
loop_
_entity.id
_entity.type
_entity.pdbx_description
1 polymer ?
#
loop_
_entity_poly.entity_id
_entity_poly.type
_entity_poly.pdbx_seq_one_letter_code
_entity_poly.pdbx_strand_id
1 'polypeptide(L)'
;MTAPFGDLVFPPLAQSLLLLVGAGVLVALLYVIRPPVNQRTVLAFIPWMVAGSVLHVFYQIGEIFQVEIYPPGIAPLFAAPSVYISTFVAMGIVWVISAMVVPGKRLRQKVPQYLAATGIGIATPLVALVFWQGLDPEVAPMEPIWPVFGLLISLVLTAIVYFGIGAWRTYIIARAKYVGALVIFAHMFDGVTTAIGVDVLEAGERSQLPRIIMDFAADLPTADLLGQGWLFVVFKVVLASAIVAYFSADLTEHESQTNLLFAFVIALGFGPAIHNFFLFVLAP
;
A
#
# COMPACT_ATOMS: atom_id res chain seq x y z
N MET A 1 -0.35 31.20 11.36
CA MET A 1 0.15 30.20 10.39
C MET A 1 -0.97 29.21 10.22
N THR A 2 -1.53 29.11 9.01
CA THR A 2 -2.73 28.31 8.70
C THR A 2 -2.44 26.83 8.91
N ALA A 3 -3.27 26.16 9.71
CA ALA A 3 -3.12 24.75 10.06
C ALA A 3 -3.13 23.89 8.79
N PRO A 4 -2.07 23.11 8.49
CA PRO A 4 -1.94 22.38 7.24
C PRO A 4 -2.54 20.99 7.42
N PHE A 5 -3.85 20.87 7.22
CA PHE A 5 -4.40 19.63 6.71
C PHE A 5 -4.38 19.78 5.19
N GLY A 6 -3.57 18.97 4.49
CA GLY A 6 -3.89 18.71 3.08
C GLY A 6 -5.22 17.98 3.09
N ASP A 7 -6.28 18.68 2.70
CA ASP A 7 -7.62 18.12 2.60
C ASP A 7 -7.57 16.80 1.81
N LEU A 8 -8.47 15.85 2.12
CA LEU A 8 -8.76 14.77 1.19
C LEU A 8 -9.13 15.43 -0.15
N VAL A 9 -8.20 15.40 -1.12
CA VAL A 9 -8.41 16.04 -2.40
C VAL A 9 -9.30 15.12 -3.21
N PHE A 10 -10.60 15.38 -3.08
CA PHE A 10 -11.60 14.71 -3.91
C PHE A 10 -11.56 15.31 -5.31
N PRO A 11 -11.49 14.46 -6.35
CA PRO A 11 -11.65 14.91 -7.72
C PRO A 11 -12.96 15.67 -7.89
N PRO A 12 -13.04 16.58 -8.88
CA PRO A 12 -14.31 17.15 -9.31
C PRO A 12 -15.39 16.09 -9.39
N LEU A 13 -16.63 16.42 -8.99
CA LEU A 13 -17.72 15.46 -8.84
C LEU A 13 -17.86 14.50 -10.03
N ALA A 14 -17.74 15.01 -11.25
CA ALA A 14 -17.78 14.21 -12.47
C ALA A 14 -16.68 13.14 -12.55
N GLN A 15 -15.46 13.45 -12.15
CA GLN A 15 -14.34 12.51 -12.11
C GLN A 15 -14.51 11.48 -11.00
N SER A 16 -14.97 11.91 -9.82
CA SER A 16 -15.30 11.02 -8.71
C SER A 16 -16.39 10.02 -9.11
N LEU A 17 -17.45 10.49 -9.77
CA LEU A 17 -18.50 9.62 -10.31
C LEU A 17 -17.96 8.67 -11.37
N LEU A 18 -17.11 9.14 -12.29
CA LEU A 18 -16.51 8.29 -13.32
C LEU A 18 -15.64 7.18 -12.71
N LEU A 19 -14.83 7.50 -11.71
CA LEU A 19 -14.02 6.52 -10.98
C LEU A 19 -14.89 5.49 -10.26
N LEU A 20 -15.93 5.93 -9.56
CA LEU A 20 -16.84 5.04 -8.83
C LEU A 20 -17.64 4.14 -9.76
N VAL A 21 -18.14 4.69 -10.88
CA VAL A 21 -18.83 3.91 -11.91
C VAL A 21 -17.88 2.92 -12.56
N GLY A 22 -16.68 3.35 -12.93
CA GLY A 22 -15.65 2.48 -13.51
C GLY A 22 -15.28 1.33 -12.57
N ALA A 23 -15.01 1.64 -11.30
CA ALA A 23 -14.73 0.63 -10.29
C ALA A 23 -15.93 -0.29 -10.05
N GLY A 24 -17.15 0.25 -9.98
CA GLY A 24 -18.38 -0.51 -9.80
C GLY A 24 -18.65 -1.47 -10.96
N VAL A 25 -18.43 -1.04 -12.21
CA VAL A 25 -18.52 -1.88 -13.40
C VAL A 25 -17.49 -3.01 -13.33
N LEU A 26 -16.24 -2.73 -12.99
CA LEU A 26 -15.21 -3.76 -12.87
C LEU A 26 -15.51 -4.76 -11.76
N VAL A 27 -15.98 -4.29 -10.60
CA VAL A 27 -16.43 -5.16 -9.50
C VAL A 27 -17.60 -6.03 -9.96
N ALA A 28 -18.61 -5.46 -10.63
CA ALA A 28 -19.74 -6.22 -11.17
C ALA A 28 -19.29 -7.29 -12.18
N LEU A 29 -18.40 -6.93 -13.10
CA LEU A 29 -17.84 -7.87 -14.08
C LEU A 29 -17.05 -8.99 -13.39
N LEU A 30 -16.17 -8.66 -12.44
CA LEU A 30 -15.41 -9.65 -11.68
C LEU A 30 -16.32 -10.55 -10.83
N TYR A 31 -17.41 -9.99 -10.29
CA TYR A 31 -18.41 -10.75 -9.55
C TYR A 31 -19.18 -11.74 -10.43
N VAL A 32 -19.44 -11.39 -11.69
CA VAL A 32 -20.09 -12.27 -12.68
C VAL A 32 -19.10 -13.33 -13.19
N ILE A 33 -17.87 -12.93 -13.54
CA ILE A 33 -16.84 -13.83 -14.08
C ILE A 33 -16.33 -14.81 -13.01
N ARG A 34 -16.30 -14.38 -11.74
CA ARG A 34 -15.77 -15.13 -10.58
C ARG A 34 -14.39 -15.75 -10.84
N PRO A 35 -13.38 -14.98 -11.28
CA PRO A 35 -12.05 -15.52 -11.45
C PRO A 35 -11.51 -16.00 -10.09
N PRO A 36 -10.85 -17.18 -10.02
CA PRO A 36 -10.34 -17.69 -8.76
C PRO A 36 -9.27 -16.74 -8.20
N VAL A 37 -9.45 -16.29 -6.96
CA VAL A 37 -8.47 -15.48 -6.23
C VAL A 37 -7.71 -16.38 -5.28
N ASN A 38 -6.41 -16.52 -5.53
CA ASN A 38 -5.50 -17.26 -4.66
C ASN A 38 -4.37 -16.33 -4.21
N GLN A 39 -3.46 -16.85 -3.38
CA GLN A 39 -2.32 -16.08 -2.87
C GLN A 39 -1.45 -15.47 -3.97
N ARG A 40 -1.29 -16.14 -5.13
CA ARG A 40 -0.55 -15.58 -6.27
C ARG A 40 -1.27 -14.38 -6.87
N THR A 41 -2.60 -14.39 -6.90
CA THR A 41 -3.40 -13.24 -7.33
C THR A 41 -3.13 -12.04 -6.43
N VAL A 42 -3.10 -12.24 -5.12
CA VAL A 42 -2.77 -11.18 -4.14
C VAL A 42 -1.36 -10.64 -4.34
N LEU A 43 -0.37 -11.53 -4.49
CA LEU A 43 1.01 -11.14 -4.81
C LEU A 43 1.11 -10.36 -6.13
N ALA A 44 0.28 -10.70 -7.11
CA ALA A 44 0.23 -10.01 -8.40
C ALA A 44 -0.35 -8.59 -8.32
N PHE A 45 -1.03 -8.22 -7.22
CA PHE A 45 -1.49 -6.85 -6.98
C PHE A 45 -0.38 -5.95 -6.45
N ILE A 46 0.67 -6.50 -5.84
CA ILE A 46 1.76 -5.70 -5.24
C ILE A 46 2.41 -4.72 -6.21
N PRO A 47 2.78 -5.10 -7.45
CA PRO A 47 3.34 -4.15 -8.41
C PRO A 47 2.38 -2.99 -8.75
N TRP A 48 1.07 -3.25 -8.75
CA TRP A 48 0.06 -2.21 -8.97
C TRP A 48 -0.03 -1.26 -7.79
N MET A 49 0.03 -1.77 -6.56
CA MET A 49 0.10 -0.93 -5.37
C MET A 49 1.36 -0.05 -5.39
N VAL A 50 2.51 -0.60 -5.78
CA VAL A 50 3.74 0.19 -5.96
C VAL A 50 3.54 1.29 -7.01
N ALA A 51 2.99 0.95 -8.18
CA ALA A 51 2.73 1.91 -9.24
C ALA A 51 1.80 3.05 -8.77
N GLY A 52 0.70 2.71 -8.10
CA GLY A 52 -0.24 3.70 -7.54
C GLY A 52 0.43 4.60 -6.50
N SER A 53 1.20 4.04 -5.57
CA SER A 53 1.94 4.81 -4.57
C SER A 53 2.98 5.73 -5.20
N VAL A 54 3.73 5.28 -6.20
CA VAL A 54 4.72 6.12 -6.90
C VAL A 54 4.05 7.24 -7.69
N LEU A 55 2.93 6.97 -8.35
CA LEU A 55 2.13 8.03 -9.01
C LEU A 55 1.65 9.08 -7.98
N HIS A 56 1.26 8.63 -6.78
CA HIS A 56 0.91 9.55 -5.70
C HIS A 56 2.13 10.34 -5.18
N VAL A 57 3.32 9.75 -5.12
CA VAL A 57 4.56 10.46 -4.78
C VAL A 57 4.81 11.61 -5.76
N PHE A 58 4.70 11.35 -7.06
CA PHE A 58 4.80 12.42 -8.07
C PHE A 58 3.73 13.50 -7.89
N TYR A 59 2.50 13.14 -7.49
CA TYR A 59 1.48 14.14 -7.20
C TYR A 59 1.90 15.04 -6.03
N GLN A 60 2.38 14.43 -4.94
CA GLN A 60 2.85 15.15 -3.76
C GLN A 60 4.06 16.04 -4.05
N ILE A 61 5.01 15.58 -4.87
CA ILE A 61 6.18 16.39 -5.27
C ILE A 61 5.74 17.60 -6.08
N GLY A 62 4.78 17.44 -7.00
CA GLY A 62 4.23 18.56 -7.77
C GLY A 62 3.62 19.63 -6.86
N GLU A 63 2.90 19.21 -5.83
CA GLU A 63 2.36 20.11 -4.80
C GLU A 63 3.45 20.74 -3.92
N ILE A 64 4.46 19.97 -3.48
CA ILE A 64 5.53 20.48 -2.60
C ILE A 64 6.40 21.52 -3.31
N PHE A 65 6.84 21.21 -4.52
CA PHE A 65 7.73 22.08 -5.29
C PHE A 65 6.98 23.08 -6.18
N GLN A 66 5.64 23.06 -6.15
CA GLN A 66 4.78 23.93 -6.96
C GLN A 66 5.09 23.82 -8.46
N VAL A 67 5.31 22.58 -8.94
CA VAL A 67 5.58 22.25 -10.34
C VAL A 67 4.44 21.41 -10.90
N GLU A 68 3.97 21.75 -12.10
CA GLU A 68 2.93 20.99 -12.79
C GLU A 68 3.51 19.67 -13.33
N ILE A 69 3.36 18.58 -12.57
CA ILE A 69 3.74 17.23 -13.01
C ILE A 69 2.61 16.56 -13.81
N TYR A 70 1.37 16.77 -13.39
CA TYR A 70 0.19 16.25 -14.05
C TYR A 70 -0.65 17.39 -14.64
N PRO A 71 -1.23 17.21 -15.83
CA PRO A 71 -2.22 18.14 -16.34
C PRO A 71 -3.37 18.34 -15.33
N PRO A 72 -3.91 19.57 -15.16
CA PRO A 72 -4.89 19.87 -14.12
C PRO A 72 -6.16 19.02 -14.19
N GLY A 73 -6.53 18.60 -15.41
CA GLY A 73 -7.70 17.75 -15.64
C GLY A 73 -7.57 16.32 -15.12
N ILE A 74 -6.36 15.80 -14.87
CA ILE A 74 -6.14 14.42 -14.40
C ILE A 74 -5.38 14.33 -13.07
N ALA A 75 -4.73 15.41 -12.63
CA ALA A 75 -3.99 15.46 -11.36
C ALA A 75 -4.78 14.88 -10.17
N PRO A 76 -6.10 15.17 -9.99
CA PRO A 76 -6.85 14.65 -8.85
C PRO A 76 -6.98 13.11 -8.81
N LEU A 77 -6.80 12.42 -9.94
CA LEU A 77 -6.83 10.95 -10.01
C LEU A 77 -5.63 10.30 -9.29
N PHE A 78 -4.56 11.07 -9.10
CA PHE A 78 -3.33 10.63 -8.44
C PHE A 78 -3.24 11.11 -6.99
N ALA A 79 -4.20 11.91 -6.51
CA ALA A 79 -4.33 12.29 -5.11
C ALA A 79 -4.95 11.15 -4.28
N ALA A 80 -4.68 11.11 -2.97
CA ALA A 80 -5.36 10.19 -2.06
C ALA A 80 -6.75 10.78 -1.68
N PRO A 81 -7.83 9.95 -1.63
CA PRO A 81 -7.85 8.49 -1.76
C PRO A 81 -8.06 8.00 -3.21
N SER A 82 -8.23 8.90 -4.17
CA SER A 82 -8.55 8.63 -5.57
C SER A 82 -7.56 7.69 -6.26
N VAL A 83 -6.28 7.78 -5.90
CA VAL A 83 -5.20 6.97 -6.46
C VAL A 83 -5.41 5.47 -6.22
N TYR A 84 -6.05 5.08 -5.11
CA TYR A 84 -6.41 3.68 -4.86
C TYR A 84 -7.44 3.20 -5.87
N ILE A 85 -8.45 4.03 -6.17
CA ILE A 85 -9.53 3.69 -7.09
C ILE A 85 -9.03 3.73 -8.53
N SER A 86 -8.26 4.74 -8.93
CA SER A 86 -7.72 4.85 -10.29
C SER A 86 -6.75 3.70 -10.60
N THR A 87 -5.89 3.34 -9.64
CA THR A 87 -5.00 2.17 -9.75
C THR A 87 -5.80 0.87 -9.80
N PHE A 88 -6.84 0.72 -8.96
CA PHE A 88 -7.75 -0.43 -9.03
C PHE A 88 -8.46 -0.51 -10.38
N VAL A 89 -8.88 0.62 -10.97
CA VAL A 89 -9.52 0.63 -12.30
C VAL A 89 -8.55 0.13 -13.36
N ALA A 90 -7.31 0.64 -13.39
CA ALA A 90 -6.29 0.19 -14.33
C ALA A 90 -5.98 -1.31 -14.18
N MET A 91 -5.72 -1.76 -12.95
CA MET A 91 -5.47 -3.16 -12.64
C MET A 91 -6.69 -4.04 -12.96
N GLY A 92 -7.89 -3.57 -12.61
CA GLY A 92 -9.15 -4.28 -12.77
C GLY A 92 -9.51 -4.48 -14.24
N ILE A 93 -9.20 -3.52 -15.11
CA ILE A 93 -9.30 -3.70 -16.58
C ILE A 93 -8.42 -4.87 -17.02
N VAL A 94 -7.14 -4.88 -16.61
CA VAL A 94 -6.21 -5.98 -16.94
C VAL A 94 -6.71 -7.30 -16.36
N TRP A 95 -7.29 -7.28 -15.17
CA TRP A 95 -7.85 -8.46 -14.52
C TRP A 95 -9.04 -9.03 -15.29
N VAL A 96 -10.02 -8.19 -15.62
CA VAL A 96 -11.21 -8.59 -16.40
C VAL A 96 -10.79 -9.13 -17.76
N ILE A 97 -9.94 -8.41 -18.50
CA ILE A 97 -9.44 -8.86 -19.81
C ILE A 97 -8.75 -10.22 -19.65
N SER A 98 -7.84 -10.35 -18.69
CA SER A 98 -7.13 -11.61 -18.43
C SER A 98 -8.09 -12.75 -18.11
N ALA A 99 -9.12 -12.50 -17.32
CA ALA A 99 -10.11 -13.51 -16.95
C ALA A 99 -11.02 -13.91 -18.13
N MET A 100 -11.25 -13.03 -19.09
CA MET A 100 -12.03 -13.32 -20.30
C MET A 100 -11.23 -14.07 -21.37
N VAL A 101 -9.94 -13.76 -21.55
CA VAL A 101 -9.12 -14.35 -22.62
C VAL A 101 -8.44 -15.66 -22.21
N VAL A 102 -8.22 -15.88 -20.91
CA VAL A 102 -7.53 -17.08 -20.42
C VAL A 102 -8.51 -18.26 -20.34
N PRO A 103 -8.19 -19.43 -20.93
CA PRO A 103 -9.04 -20.61 -20.81
C PRO A 103 -9.23 -21.05 -19.36
N GLY A 104 -10.45 -21.51 -19.01
CA GLY A 104 -10.86 -21.84 -17.64
C GLY A 104 -9.85 -22.67 -16.83
N LYS A 105 -9.29 -23.73 -17.42
CA LYS A 105 -8.30 -24.62 -16.78
C LYS A 105 -7.00 -23.91 -16.37
N ARG A 106 -6.68 -22.76 -16.95
CA ARG A 106 -5.44 -22.00 -16.74
C ARG A 106 -5.64 -20.71 -15.94
N LEU A 107 -6.89 -20.33 -15.63
CA LEU A 107 -7.21 -19.06 -14.92
C LEU A 107 -6.38 -18.89 -13.65
N ARG A 108 -6.35 -19.93 -12.81
CA ARG A 108 -5.67 -19.92 -11.51
C ARG A 108 -4.16 -19.64 -11.59
N GLN A 109 -3.54 -19.89 -12.74
CA GLN A 109 -2.10 -19.72 -12.96
C GLN A 109 -1.78 -18.50 -13.84
N LYS A 110 -2.52 -18.31 -14.94
CA LYS A 110 -2.22 -17.32 -15.97
C LYS A 110 -2.74 -15.92 -15.64
N VAL A 111 -3.89 -15.80 -14.96
CA VAL A 111 -4.43 -14.48 -14.57
C VAL A 111 -3.47 -13.75 -13.61
N PRO A 112 -2.97 -14.39 -12.53
CA PRO A 112 -1.93 -13.77 -11.69
C PRO A 112 -0.64 -13.43 -12.45
N GLN A 113 -0.24 -14.27 -13.41
CA GLN A 113 0.96 -14.01 -14.22
C GLN A 113 0.81 -12.76 -15.09
N TYR A 114 -0.34 -12.58 -15.75
CA TYR A 114 -0.59 -11.40 -16.57
C TYR A 114 -0.74 -10.14 -15.72
N LEU A 115 -1.43 -10.24 -14.58
CA LEU A 115 -1.51 -9.14 -13.62
C LEU A 115 -0.14 -8.71 -13.12
N ALA A 116 0.69 -9.66 -12.69
CA ALA A 116 2.02 -9.39 -12.19
C ALA A 116 2.93 -8.83 -13.28
N ALA A 117 2.96 -9.44 -14.47
CA ALA A 117 3.80 -9.01 -15.58
C ALA A 117 3.48 -7.59 -16.04
N THR A 118 2.19 -7.28 -16.23
CA THR A 118 1.76 -5.93 -16.61
C THR A 118 2.02 -4.93 -15.49
N GLY A 119 1.71 -5.28 -14.24
CA GLY A 119 1.98 -4.42 -13.09
C GLY A 119 3.47 -4.13 -12.91
N ILE A 120 4.35 -5.13 -13.06
CA ILE A 120 5.81 -4.95 -13.03
C ILE A 120 6.26 -4.07 -14.20
N GLY A 121 5.73 -4.30 -15.40
CA GLY A 121 6.03 -3.49 -16.58
C GLY A 121 5.67 -2.01 -16.41
N ILE A 122 4.63 -1.69 -15.64
CA ILE A 122 4.22 -0.32 -15.31
C ILE A 122 5.03 0.23 -14.13
N ALA A 123 5.19 -0.55 -13.06
CA ALA A 123 5.88 -0.09 -11.85
C ALA A 123 7.37 0.17 -12.07
N THR A 124 8.04 -0.65 -12.89
CA THR A 124 9.48 -0.54 -13.15
C THR A 124 9.89 0.83 -13.70
N PRO A 125 9.30 1.34 -14.81
CA PRO A 125 9.66 2.66 -15.32
C PRO A 125 9.29 3.78 -14.35
N LEU A 126 8.19 3.67 -13.60
CA LEU A 126 7.82 4.67 -12.59
C LEU A 126 8.84 4.75 -11.45
N VAL A 127 9.26 3.61 -10.93
CA VAL A 127 10.30 3.52 -9.89
C VAL A 127 11.65 4.00 -10.45
N ALA A 128 12.00 3.65 -11.69
CA ALA A 128 13.22 4.14 -12.32
C ALA A 128 13.21 5.67 -12.49
N LEU A 129 12.05 6.27 -12.82
CA LEU A 129 11.89 7.72 -12.89
C LEU A 129 12.08 8.39 -11.52
N VAL A 130 11.56 7.80 -10.44
CA VAL A 130 11.83 8.28 -9.08
C VAL A 130 13.34 8.31 -8.82
N PHE A 131 14.04 7.19 -8.99
CA PHE A 131 15.48 7.17 -8.74
C PHE A 131 16.25 8.11 -9.66
N TRP A 132 15.85 8.26 -10.92
CA TRP A 132 16.47 9.21 -11.84
C TRP A 132 16.28 10.65 -11.35
N GLN A 133 15.08 11.04 -10.90
CA GLN A 133 14.84 12.36 -10.32
C GLN A 133 15.66 12.60 -9.05
N GLY A 134 15.83 11.58 -8.20
CA GLY A 134 16.66 11.69 -6.99
C GLY A 134 18.17 11.84 -7.26
N LEU A 135 18.63 11.60 -8.49
CA LEU A 135 20.02 11.86 -8.90
C LEU A 135 20.24 13.30 -9.39
N ASP A 136 19.17 14.06 -9.62
CA ASP A 136 19.27 15.44 -10.07
C ASP A 136 19.78 16.31 -8.91
N PRO A 137 20.92 17.02 -9.04
CA PRO A 137 21.44 17.87 -7.98
C PRO A 137 20.53 19.03 -7.56
N GLU A 138 19.55 19.41 -8.39
CA GLU A 138 18.56 20.44 -8.09
C GLU A 138 17.44 19.93 -7.17
N VAL A 139 17.17 18.63 -7.20
CA VAL A 139 16.33 17.93 -6.23
C VAL A 139 17.26 17.54 -5.08
N ALA A 140 16.90 17.84 -3.82
CA ALA A 140 17.79 17.64 -2.68
C ALA A 140 18.52 16.27 -2.75
N PRO A 141 19.84 16.20 -2.45
CA PRO A 141 20.62 14.99 -2.68
C PRO A 141 19.95 13.82 -1.96
N MET A 142 19.73 12.73 -2.71
CA MET A 142 19.14 11.50 -2.19
C MET A 142 19.93 11.02 -0.96
N GLU A 143 19.31 11.05 0.22
CA GLU A 143 19.83 10.44 1.44
C GLU A 143 19.03 9.17 1.76
N PRO A 144 19.27 8.06 1.04
CA PRO A 144 18.43 6.86 1.15
C PRO A 144 18.59 6.10 2.47
N ILE A 145 19.37 6.63 3.42
CA ILE A 145 19.74 5.95 4.66
C ILE A 145 18.48 5.57 5.43
N TRP A 146 17.58 6.53 5.66
CA TRP A 146 16.36 6.33 6.42
C TRP A 146 15.35 5.38 5.76
N PRO A 147 14.98 5.56 4.47
CA PRO A 147 14.11 4.59 3.79
C PRO A 147 14.70 3.18 3.73
N VAL A 148 16.01 3.03 3.49
CA VAL A 148 16.67 1.71 3.49
C VAL A 148 16.66 1.09 4.89
N PHE A 149 16.98 1.86 5.92
CA PHE A 149 16.96 1.39 7.30
C PHE A 149 15.55 1.00 7.76
N GLY A 150 14.54 1.81 7.40
CA GLY A 150 13.14 1.51 7.64
C GLY A 150 12.70 0.21 6.98
N LEU A 151 13.10 -0.04 5.73
CA LEU A 151 12.84 -1.30 5.03
C LEU A 151 13.49 -2.50 5.76
N LEU A 152 14.76 -2.37 6.14
CA LEU A 152 15.50 -3.44 6.82
C LEU A 152 14.90 -3.77 8.19
N ILE A 153 14.60 -2.76 9.01
CA ILE A 153 13.91 -2.94 10.30
C ILE A 153 12.57 -3.64 10.08
N SER A 154 11.80 -3.19 9.09
CA SER A 154 10.48 -3.75 8.82
C SER A 154 10.55 -5.22 8.43
N LEU A 155 11.55 -5.61 7.63
CA LEU A 155 11.79 -7.02 7.27
C LEU A 155 12.16 -7.86 8.50
N VAL A 156 13.05 -7.35 9.35
CA VAL A 156 13.47 -8.05 10.59
C VAL A 156 12.28 -8.22 11.54
N LEU A 157 11.55 -7.15 11.82
CA LEU A 157 10.38 -7.20 12.70
C LEU A 157 9.27 -8.10 12.13
N THR A 158 9.06 -8.06 10.81
CA THR A 158 8.13 -8.98 10.13
C THR A 158 8.54 -10.42 10.34
N ALA A 159 9.83 -10.75 10.15
CA ALA A 159 10.32 -12.11 10.35
C ALA A 159 10.09 -12.56 11.81
N ILE A 160 10.42 -11.72 12.79
CA ILE A 160 10.20 -12.00 14.22
C ILE A 160 8.72 -12.30 14.49
N VAL A 161 7.81 -11.42 14.05
CA VAL A 161 6.37 -11.58 14.28
C VAL A 161 5.83 -12.81 13.55
N TYR A 162 6.18 -12.99 12.27
CA TYR A 162 5.70 -14.09 11.45
C TYR A 162 6.14 -15.46 12.00
N PHE A 163 7.42 -15.60 12.37
CA PHE A 163 7.92 -16.82 12.99
C PHE A 163 7.39 -17.01 14.42
N GLY A 164 7.17 -15.93 15.18
CA GLY A 164 6.51 -15.98 16.48
C GLY A 164 5.09 -16.55 16.39
N ILE A 165 4.29 -16.09 15.42
CA ILE A 165 2.96 -16.67 15.13
C ILE A 165 3.09 -18.14 14.74
N GLY A 166 4.07 -18.49 13.91
CA GLY A 166 4.34 -19.87 13.50
C GLY A 166 4.70 -20.81 14.64
N ALA A 167 5.49 -20.33 15.61
CA ALA A 167 5.87 -21.06 16.81
C ALA A 167 4.69 -21.24 17.76
N TRP A 168 3.78 -20.25 17.85
CA TRP A 168 2.58 -20.34 18.68
C TRP A 168 1.51 -21.25 18.07
N ARG A 169 1.26 -21.11 16.76
CA ARG A 169 0.22 -21.81 16.00
C ARG A 169 0.65 -22.04 14.55
N THR A 170 1.32 -23.16 14.29
CA THR A 170 1.87 -23.51 12.96
C THR A 170 0.83 -23.54 11.85
N TYR A 171 -0.44 -23.87 12.14
CA TYR A 171 -1.49 -23.91 11.12
C TYR A 171 -1.77 -22.53 10.51
N ILE A 172 -1.57 -21.44 11.27
CA ILE A 172 -1.84 -20.06 10.79
C ILE A 172 -0.90 -19.75 9.63
N ILE A 173 0.41 -19.94 9.81
CA ILE A 173 1.41 -19.72 8.76
C ILE A 173 1.27 -20.75 7.63
N ALA A 174 0.89 -21.99 7.95
CA ALA A 174 0.71 -23.04 6.94
C ALA A 174 -0.46 -22.75 5.99
N ARG A 175 -1.50 -22.03 6.46
CA ARG A 175 -2.64 -21.59 5.63
C ARG A 175 -2.37 -20.25 4.95
N ALA A 176 -2.02 -19.22 5.74
CA ALA A 176 -1.83 -17.86 5.24
C ALA A 176 -0.56 -17.70 4.39
N LYS A 177 0.48 -18.51 4.64
CA LYS A 177 1.75 -18.55 3.88
C LYS A 177 2.22 -17.15 3.45
N TYR A 178 2.21 -16.88 2.14
CA TYR A 178 2.72 -15.66 1.55
C TYR A 178 1.86 -14.43 1.86
N VAL A 179 0.53 -14.57 1.84
CA VAL A 179 -0.37 -13.44 2.11
C VAL A 179 -0.33 -13.03 3.58
N GLY A 180 -0.19 -13.99 4.51
CA GLY A 180 -0.01 -13.69 5.92
C GLY A 180 1.28 -12.93 6.20
N ALA A 181 2.40 -13.37 5.60
CA ALA A 181 3.67 -12.66 5.70
C ALA A 181 3.58 -11.24 5.11
N LEU A 182 2.91 -11.10 3.96
CA LEU A 182 2.76 -9.83 3.27
C LEU A 182 1.88 -8.84 4.02
N VAL A 183 0.81 -9.29 4.70
CA VAL A 183 0.00 -8.44 5.59
C VAL A 183 0.84 -7.88 6.71
N ILE A 184 1.59 -8.73 7.41
CA ILE A 184 2.46 -8.31 8.51
C ILE A 184 3.53 -7.34 7.99
N PHE A 185 4.17 -7.66 6.87
CA PHE A 185 5.16 -6.79 6.24
C PHE A 185 4.58 -5.43 5.86
N ALA A 186 3.44 -5.39 5.18
CA ALA A 186 2.81 -4.17 4.74
C ALA A 186 2.54 -3.21 5.91
N HIS A 187 1.97 -3.73 7.00
CA HIS A 187 1.66 -2.94 8.19
C HIS A 187 2.89 -2.60 9.03
N MET A 188 3.89 -3.49 9.08
CA MET A 188 5.15 -3.19 9.74
C MET A 188 5.89 -2.07 9.01
N PHE A 189 5.98 -2.18 7.69
CA PHE A 189 6.67 -1.20 6.85
C PHE A 189 6.02 0.17 6.91
N ASP A 190 4.69 0.20 6.95
CA ASP A 190 3.91 1.42 7.18
C ASP A 190 4.22 2.04 8.55
N GLY A 191 4.12 1.23 9.62
CA GLY A 191 4.38 1.70 10.97
C GLY A 191 5.80 2.26 11.14
N VAL A 192 6.80 1.52 10.65
CA VAL A 192 8.22 1.90 10.78
C VAL A 192 8.55 3.14 9.95
N THR A 193 8.07 3.23 8.71
CA THR A 193 8.31 4.43 7.88
C THR A 193 7.58 5.65 8.44
N THR A 194 6.39 5.48 9.02
CA THR A 194 5.68 6.55 9.72
C THR A 194 6.45 7.00 10.97
N ALA A 195 6.90 6.06 11.79
CA ALA A 195 7.69 6.37 12.99
C ALA A 195 9.00 7.11 12.64
N ILE A 196 9.70 6.68 11.58
CA ILE A 196 10.89 7.39 11.10
C ILE A 196 10.53 8.80 10.61
N GLY A 197 9.46 8.95 9.83
CA GLY A 197 9.01 10.26 9.37
C GLY A 197 8.73 11.23 10.51
N VAL A 198 8.02 10.78 11.54
CA VAL A 198 7.59 11.62 12.67
C VAL A 198 8.72 11.84 13.69
N ASP A 199 9.33 10.76 14.17
CA ASP A 199 10.25 10.80 15.32
C ASP A 199 11.70 11.14 14.93
N VAL A 200 12.09 10.98 13.66
CA VAL A 200 13.48 11.16 13.20
C VAL A 200 13.63 12.29 12.20
N LEU A 201 12.76 12.35 11.20
CA LEU A 201 12.83 13.35 10.12
C LEU A 201 12.10 14.66 10.47
N GLU A 202 11.45 14.72 11.63
CA GLU A 202 10.57 15.83 12.04
C GLU A 202 9.54 16.20 10.94
N ALA A 203 9.22 15.25 10.06
CA ALA A 203 8.27 15.45 8.99
C ALA A 203 6.89 15.55 9.64
N GLY A 204 6.36 16.77 9.70
CA GLY A 204 5.05 17.03 10.30
C GLY A 204 4.00 16.06 9.75
N GLU A 205 3.35 15.32 10.64
CA GLU A 205 2.55 14.17 10.26
C GLU A 205 1.33 14.56 9.42
N ARG A 206 1.29 14.18 8.14
CA ARG A 206 0.40 14.83 7.14
C ARG A 206 -1.00 14.22 7.02
N SER A 207 -1.27 13.06 7.63
CA SER A 207 -2.53 12.32 7.47
C SER A 207 -3.39 12.30 8.75
N GLN A 208 -4.69 12.64 8.63
CA GLN A 208 -5.61 12.78 9.77
C GLN A 208 -5.82 11.50 10.60
N LEU A 209 -5.90 10.31 9.96
CA LEU A 209 -6.20 9.07 10.68
C LEU A 209 -5.00 8.56 11.50
N PRO A 210 -3.78 8.48 10.95
CA PRO A 210 -2.57 8.22 11.73
C PRO A 210 -2.38 9.26 12.83
N ARG A 211 -2.60 10.56 12.54
CA ARG A 211 -2.52 11.61 13.56
C ARG A 211 -3.50 11.38 14.71
N ILE A 212 -4.76 10.99 14.47
CA ILE A 212 -5.70 10.66 15.57
C ILE A 212 -5.21 9.46 16.41
N ILE A 213 -4.73 8.41 15.75
CA ILE A 213 -4.19 7.23 16.46
C ILE A 213 -2.94 7.61 17.25
N MET A 214 -2.14 8.52 16.69
CA MET A 214 -0.87 8.95 17.26
C MET A 214 -1.09 9.98 18.36
N ASP A 215 -2.05 10.89 18.27
CA ASP A 215 -2.47 11.77 19.36
C ASP A 215 -2.98 10.94 20.54
N PHE A 216 -3.79 9.90 20.27
CA PHE A 216 -4.18 8.93 21.30
C PHE A 216 -3.00 8.16 21.87
N ALA A 217 -2.00 7.82 21.04
CA ALA A 217 -0.78 7.17 21.50
C ALA A 217 0.08 8.11 22.36
N ALA A 218 0.11 9.42 22.07
CA ALA A 218 0.80 10.43 22.85
C ALA A 218 0.17 10.62 24.25
N ASP A 219 -1.13 10.35 24.39
CA ASP A 219 -1.83 10.37 25.67
C ASP A 219 -1.55 9.13 26.54
N LEU A 220 -0.85 8.11 26.01
CA LEU A 220 -0.49 6.93 26.80
C LEU A 220 0.65 7.27 27.78
N PRO A 221 0.61 6.80 29.03
CA PRO A 221 1.67 7.06 30.02
C PRO A 221 3.07 6.58 29.60
N THR A 222 3.14 5.75 28.56
CA THR A 222 4.37 5.19 27.98
C THR A 222 4.89 5.98 26.79
N ALA A 223 4.19 7.02 26.32
CA ALA A 223 4.59 7.84 25.17
C ALA A 223 5.95 8.50 25.39
N ASP A 224 6.17 9.07 26.58
CA ASP A 224 7.44 9.68 26.98
C ASP A 224 8.62 8.68 27.00
N LEU A 225 8.32 7.38 27.12
CA LEU A 225 9.33 6.31 27.20
C LEU A 225 9.59 5.62 25.86
N LEU A 226 8.59 5.51 24.99
CA LEU A 226 8.65 4.71 23.76
C LEU A 226 8.59 5.54 22.47
N GLY A 227 8.10 6.77 22.51
CA GLY A 227 7.83 7.58 21.32
C GLY A 227 6.47 7.25 20.67
N GLN A 228 5.84 8.29 20.12
CA GLN A 228 4.51 8.23 19.51
C GLN A 228 4.47 7.33 18.27
N GLY A 229 5.49 7.41 17.41
CA GLY A 229 5.63 6.57 16.22
C GLY A 229 5.76 5.08 16.55
N TRP A 230 6.49 4.72 17.60
CA TRP A 230 6.68 3.32 17.99
C TRP A 230 5.44 2.67 18.58
N LEU A 231 4.59 3.44 19.28
CA LEU A 231 3.29 2.96 19.72
C LEU A 231 2.37 2.65 18.52
N PHE A 232 2.45 3.44 17.45
CA PHE A 232 1.78 3.15 16.19
C PHE A 232 2.30 1.86 15.54
N VAL A 233 3.61 1.60 15.57
CA VAL A 233 4.18 0.32 15.13
C VAL A 233 3.56 -0.84 15.92
N VAL A 234 3.52 -0.76 17.25
CA VAL A 234 2.92 -1.81 18.10
C VAL A 234 1.46 -2.05 17.73
N PHE A 235 0.67 -1.00 17.56
CA PHE A 235 -0.72 -1.10 17.12
C PHE A 235 -0.84 -1.84 15.78
N LYS A 236 -0.02 -1.47 14.78
CA LYS A 236 0.02 -2.14 13.47
C LYS A 236 0.38 -3.61 13.58
N VAL A 237 1.36 -3.96 14.43
CA VAL A 237 1.73 -5.36 14.69
C VAL A 237 0.56 -6.16 15.25
N VAL A 238 -0.11 -5.64 16.27
CA VAL A 238 -1.24 -6.30 16.91
C VAL A 238 -2.39 -6.48 15.92
N LEU A 239 -2.75 -5.41 15.19
CA LEU A 239 -3.82 -5.44 14.20
C LEU A 239 -3.52 -6.45 13.08
N ALA A 240 -2.35 -6.38 12.47
CA ALA A 240 -1.96 -7.27 11.38
C ALA A 240 -1.91 -8.74 11.83
N SER A 241 -1.35 -9.01 13.02
CA SER A 241 -1.28 -10.35 13.60
C SER A 241 -2.67 -10.90 13.91
N ALA A 242 -3.57 -10.08 14.46
CA ALA A 242 -4.94 -10.46 14.77
C ALA A 242 -5.73 -10.80 13.49
N ILE A 243 -5.63 -9.98 12.44
CA ILE A 243 -6.27 -10.24 11.14
C ILE A 243 -5.76 -11.55 10.55
N VAL A 244 -4.44 -11.76 10.50
CA VAL A 244 -3.87 -13.00 9.97
C VAL A 244 -4.31 -14.21 10.78
N ALA A 245 -4.27 -14.13 12.12
CA ALA A 245 -4.68 -15.24 12.98
C ALA A 245 -6.16 -15.59 12.80
N TYR A 246 -7.04 -14.57 12.83
CA TYR A 246 -8.49 -14.73 12.74
C TYR A 246 -8.92 -15.32 11.39
N PHE A 247 -8.46 -14.73 10.28
CA PHE A 247 -8.91 -15.12 8.94
C PHE A 247 -8.11 -16.28 8.33
N SER A 248 -7.03 -16.75 8.97
CA SER A 248 -6.26 -17.90 8.46
C SER A 248 -7.09 -19.18 8.32
N ALA A 249 -8.09 -19.36 9.17
CA ALA A 249 -8.96 -20.52 9.13
C ALA A 249 -9.81 -20.52 7.85
N ASP A 250 -10.35 -19.36 7.47
CA ASP A 250 -11.28 -19.18 6.35
C ASP A 250 -10.64 -19.42 4.98
N LEU A 251 -9.31 -19.37 4.87
CA LEU A 251 -8.59 -19.64 3.63
C LEU A 251 -8.85 -21.03 3.04
N THR A 252 -9.31 -22.00 3.84
CA THR A 252 -9.66 -23.34 3.36
C THR A 252 -11.06 -23.42 2.75
N GLU A 253 -12.01 -22.66 3.28
CA GLU A 253 -13.43 -22.73 2.89
C GLU A 253 -13.81 -21.62 1.91
N HIS A 254 -13.24 -20.43 2.10
CA HIS A 254 -13.56 -19.20 1.39
C HIS A 254 -12.30 -18.57 0.77
N GLU A 255 -11.45 -19.39 0.12
CA GLU A 255 -10.12 -18.99 -0.39
C GLU A 255 -10.15 -17.64 -1.12
N SER A 256 -11.10 -17.43 -2.04
CA SER A 256 -11.13 -16.21 -2.85
C SER A 256 -11.55 -14.97 -2.08
N GLN A 257 -12.59 -15.07 -1.26
CA GLN A 257 -13.08 -13.95 -0.43
C GLN A 257 -12.02 -13.55 0.59
N THR A 258 -11.42 -14.53 1.27
CA THR A 258 -10.39 -14.28 2.27
C THR A 258 -9.12 -13.71 1.66
N ASN A 259 -8.69 -14.17 0.47
CA ASN A 259 -7.56 -13.56 -0.24
C ASN A 259 -7.86 -12.13 -0.71
N LEU A 260 -9.10 -11.82 -1.12
CA LEU A 260 -9.50 -10.44 -1.44
C LEU A 260 -9.47 -9.54 -0.21
N LEU A 261 -9.93 -10.05 0.95
CA LEU A 261 -9.81 -9.34 2.22
C LEU A 261 -8.35 -9.07 2.55
N PHE A 262 -7.47 -10.07 2.44
CA PHE A 262 -6.04 -9.87 2.66
C PHE A 262 -5.43 -8.86 1.68
N ALA A 263 -5.80 -8.89 0.40
CA ALA A 263 -5.37 -7.89 -0.57
C ALA A 263 -5.78 -6.47 -0.17
N PHE A 264 -7.00 -6.28 0.34
CA PHE A 264 -7.47 -5.00 0.83
C PHE A 264 -6.66 -4.54 2.06
N VAL A 265 -6.47 -5.42 3.05
CA VAL A 265 -5.67 -5.13 4.25
C VAL A 265 -4.23 -4.77 3.88
N ILE A 266 -3.62 -5.52 2.96
CA ILE A 266 -2.28 -5.23 2.43
C ILE A 266 -2.25 -3.84 1.80
N ALA A 267 -3.24 -3.47 0.99
CA ALA A 267 -3.28 -2.14 0.35
C ALA A 267 -3.27 -0.99 1.38
N LEU A 268 -3.96 -1.17 2.52
CA LEU A 268 -4.04 -0.16 3.59
C LEU A 268 -2.72 0.08 4.31
N GLY A 269 -1.84 -0.92 4.39
CA GLY A 269 -0.48 -0.74 4.94
C GLY A 269 0.56 -0.44 3.87
N PHE A 270 0.55 -1.20 2.79
CA PHE A 270 1.60 -1.16 1.77
C PHE A 270 1.57 0.12 0.93
N GLY A 271 0.38 0.65 0.65
CA GLY A 271 0.21 1.90 -0.09
C GLY A 271 0.93 3.08 0.59
N PRO A 272 0.59 3.40 1.84
CA PRO A 272 1.28 4.44 2.62
C PRO A 272 2.77 4.14 2.86
N ALA A 273 3.14 2.89 3.13
CA ALA A 273 4.54 2.52 3.36
C ALA A 273 5.43 2.81 2.13
N ILE A 274 4.98 2.42 0.94
CA ILE A 274 5.71 2.68 -0.32
C ILE A 274 5.73 4.17 -0.63
N HIS A 275 4.64 4.88 -0.35
CA HIS A 275 4.58 6.33 -0.50
C HIS A 275 5.65 7.02 0.37
N ASN A 276 5.68 6.74 1.68
CA ASN A 276 6.66 7.31 2.59
C ASN A 276 8.09 6.94 2.18
N PHE A 277 8.33 5.68 1.85
CA PHE A 277 9.65 5.21 1.41
C PHE A 277 10.19 6.01 0.23
N PHE A 278 9.40 6.19 -0.83
CA PHE A 278 9.85 6.92 -2.01
C PHE A 278 9.82 8.44 -1.83
N LEU A 279 8.96 8.97 -0.95
CA LEU A 279 8.99 10.38 -0.60
C LEU A 279 10.29 10.72 0.13
N PHE A 280 10.71 9.92 1.11
CA PHE A 280 11.99 10.12 1.82
C PHE A 280 13.22 9.95 0.92
N VAL A 281 13.07 9.24 -0.20
CA VAL A 281 14.11 9.14 -1.23
C VAL A 281 14.29 10.48 -1.97
N LEU A 282 13.21 11.26 -2.17
CA LEU A 282 13.20 12.44 -3.03
C LEU A 282 13.15 13.78 -2.29
N ALA A 283 12.63 13.79 -1.08
CA ALA A 283 12.41 14.99 -0.28
C ALA A 283 12.61 14.63 1.20
N PRO A 284 13.86 14.65 1.71
CA PRO A 284 14.14 14.46 3.13
C PRO A 284 13.51 15.56 3.99
#